data_AF-A0A366M805-F1
#
_entry.id   AF-A0A366M805-F1
#
_cell.length_a   1.000
_cell.length_b   1.000
_cell.length_c   1.000
_cell.angle_alpha   90.00
_cell.angle_beta   90.00
_cell.angle_gamma   90.00
#
_symmetry.space_group_name_H-M   'P 1'
#
loop_
_entity.id
_entity.type
_entity.pdbx_description
1 polymer ?
#
loop_
_entity_poly.entity_id
_entity_poly.type
_entity_poly.pdbx_seq_one_letter_code
_entity_poly.pdbx_strand_id
1 'polypeptide(L)' 'MVIADDVAADFADAFGMYCSGDVATKLACSEVDALAAMLTAIGREDLAAVWIEDHAEDDEEGDAHYRPPL' A
#
# COMPACT_ATOMS: atom_id res chain seq x y z
N MET A 1 -11.51 13.11 -12.12
CA MET A 1 -10.34 12.59 -12.87
C MET A 1 -10.71 11.20 -13.33
N VAL A 2 -10.44 10.85 -14.59
CA VAL A 2 -10.63 9.49 -15.10
C VAL A 2 -9.24 8.97 -15.45
N ILE A 3 -8.88 7.82 -14.90
CA ILE A 3 -7.63 7.12 -15.22
C ILE A 3 -8.00 6.09 -16.30
N ALA A 4 -7.19 6.01 -17.35
CA ALA A 4 -7.40 5.01 -18.39
C ALA A 4 -7.16 3.60 -17.82
N ASP A 5 -7.97 2.62 -18.24
CA ASP A 5 -7.94 1.27 -17.66
C ASP A 5 -6.57 0.59 -17.80
N ASP A 6 -5.85 0.83 -18.90
CA ASP A 6 -4.49 0.34 -19.13
C ASP A 6 -3.49 0.98 -18.16
N VAL A 7 -3.58 2.29 -17.94
CA VAL A 7 -2.74 3.00 -16.97
C VAL A 7 -3.01 2.53 -15.54
N ALA A 8 -4.27 2.28 -15.20
CA ALA A 8 -4.64 1.74 -13.90
C ALA A 8 -4.10 0.31 -13.71
N ALA A 9 -4.21 -0.54 -14.74
CA ALA A 9 -3.67 -1.89 -14.73
C ALA A 9 -2.14 -1.88 -14.58
N ASP A 10 -1.43 -1.07 -15.36
CA ASP A 10 0.03 -0.94 -15.30
C ASP A 10 0.50 -0.47 -13.91
N PHE A 11 -0.22 0.48 -13.30
CA PHE A 11 0.06 0.92 -11.94
C PHE A 11 -0.15 -0.22 -10.93
N ALA A 12 -1.30 -0.90 -10.99
CA ALA A 12 -1.58 -2.01 -10.10
C ALA A 12 -0.57 -3.15 -10.24
N ASP A 13 -0.12 -3.47 -11.45
CA ASP A 13 0.88 -4.50 -11.69
C ASP A 13 2.25 -4.10 -11.15
N ALA A 14 2.66 -2.84 -11.32
CA ALA A 14 3.91 -2.32 -10.79
C ALA A 14 3.96 -2.35 -9.26
N PHE A 15 2.82 -2.13 -8.60
CA PHE A 15 2.72 -2.06 -7.14
C PHE A 15 2.11 -3.33 -6.49
N GLY A 16 1.75 -4.36 -7.24
CA GLY A 16 0.98 -5.50 -6.74
C GLY A 16 1.75 -6.81 -6.48
N MET A 17 3.06 -6.83 -6.76
CA MET A 17 3.90 -8.03 -6.64
C MET A 17 4.90 -7.92 -5.47
N TYR A 18 6.19 -8.09 -5.76
CA TYR A 18 7.27 -8.21 -4.76
C TYR A 18 7.68 -6.90 -4.10
N CYS A 19 7.31 -5.76 -4.69
CA CYS A 19 7.83 -4.46 -4.27
C CYS A 19 7.35 -4.02 -2.88
N SER A 20 6.19 -4.47 -2.42
CA SER A 20 5.65 -4.06 -1.12
C SER A 20 6.53 -4.58 0.02
N GLY A 21 6.88 -5.87 0.01
CA GLY A 21 7.75 -6.46 1.04
C GLY A 21 9.16 -5.85 1.13
N ASP A 22 9.69 -5.31 0.03
CA ASP A 22 11.01 -4.67 0.02
C ASP A 22 10.99 -3.19 0.46
N VAL A 23 9.85 -2.49 0.27
CA VAL A 23 9.80 -1.02 0.31
C VAL A 23 8.79 -0.47 1.30
N ALA A 24 7.73 -1.21 1.65
CA ALA A 24 6.63 -0.70 2.47
C ALA A 24 7.10 -0.14 3.82
N THR A 25 8.02 -0.84 4.50
CA THR A 25 8.63 -0.42 5.78
C THR A 25 9.56 0.78 5.67
N LYS A 26 9.79 1.32 4.46
CA LYS A 26 10.65 2.48 4.22
C LYS A 26 9.86 3.72 3.82
N LEU A 27 8.55 3.58 3.61
CA LEU A 27 7.65 4.69 3.37
C LEU A 27 7.25 5.34 4.69
N ALA A 28 6.93 6.63 4.66
CA ALA A 28 6.17 7.25 5.75
C ALA A 28 4.70 6.81 5.69
N CYS A 29 3.98 6.81 6.83
CA CYS A 29 2.56 6.42 6.86
C CYS A 29 1.72 7.18 5.81
N SER A 30 1.96 8.49 5.64
CA SER A 30 1.24 9.28 4.64
C SER A 30 1.49 8.85 3.19
N GLU A 31 2.66 8.27 2.91
CA GLU A 31 3.01 7.79 1.57
C GLU A 31 2.32 6.45 1.28
N VAL A 32 2.33 5.52 2.24
CA VAL A 32 1.60 4.25 2.09
C VAL A 32 0.08 4.47 2.05
N ASP A 33 -0.44 5.42 2.82
CA ASP A 33 -1.87 5.79 2.80
C ASP A 33 -2.29 6.32 1.43
N ALA A 34 -1.48 7.20 0.84
CA ALA A 34 -1.76 7.76 -0.48
C ALA A 34 -1.71 6.67 -1.56
N LEU A 35 -0.76 5.73 -1.46
CA LEU A 35 -0.64 4.60 -2.36
C LEU A 35 -1.84 3.64 -2.24
N ALA A 36 -2.20 3.25 -1.01
CA ALA A 36 -3.36 2.41 -0.74
C ALA A 36 -4.66 3.05 -1.23
N ALA A 37 -4.86 4.35 -0.98
CA ALA A 37 -6.02 5.09 -1.48
C ALA A 37 -6.09 5.10 -3.01
N MET A 38 -4.95 5.22 -3.69
CA MET A 38 -4.89 5.15 -5.15
C MET A 38 -5.26 3.76 -5.66
N LEU A 39 -4.71 2.70 -5.07
CA LEU A 39 -5.03 1.30 -5.40
C LEU A 39 -6.53 1.01 -5.19
N THR A 40 -7.11 1.45 -4.08
CA THR A 40 -8.56 1.38 -3.85
C THR A 40 -9.36 2.14 -4.90
N ALA A 41 -8.95 3.35 -5.26
CA ALA A 41 -9.66 4.17 -6.25
C ALA A 41 -9.71 3.53 -7.65
N ILE A 42 -8.73 2.67 -7.98
CA ILE A 42 -8.69 1.91 -9.23
C ILE A 42 -9.23 0.48 -9.10
N GLY A 43 -9.87 0.13 -7.98
CA GLY A 43 -10.52 -1.18 -7.76
C GLY A 43 -9.57 -2.31 -7.39
N ARG A 44 -8.44 -1.99 -6.76
CA ARG A 44 -7.41 -2.93 -6.27
C ARG A 44 -7.27 -2.86 -4.75
N GLU A 45 -8.39 -3.04 -4.05
CA GLU A 45 -8.43 -3.06 -2.58
C GLU A 45 -7.61 -4.22 -1.98
N ASP A 46 -7.46 -5.31 -2.73
CA ASP A 46 -6.57 -6.43 -2.38
C ASP A 46 -5.13 -5.97 -2.19
N LEU A 47 -4.60 -5.21 -3.15
CA LEU A 47 -3.25 -4.69 -3.09
C LEU A 47 -3.11 -3.58 -2.05
N ALA A 48 -4.12 -2.72 -1.92
CA ALA A 48 -4.12 -1.67 -0.90
C ALA A 48 -3.95 -2.26 0.52
N ALA A 49 -4.62 -3.37 0.82
CA ALA A 49 -4.49 -4.06 2.10
C ALA A 49 -3.09 -4.64 2.33
N VAL A 50 -2.47 -5.23 1.29
CA VAL A 50 -1.10 -5.75 1.36
C VAL A 50 -0.11 -4.64 1.69
N TRP A 51 -0.22 -3.47 1.05
CA TRP A 51 0.67 -2.34 1.35
C TRP A 51 0.58 -1.85 2.79
N ILE A 52 -0.63 -1.77 3.33
CA ILE A 52 -0.83 -1.37 4.73
C ILE A 52 -0.28 -2.43 5.69
N GLU A 53 -0.47 -3.71 5.37
CA GLU A 53 0.05 -4.82 6.18
C GLU A 53 1.58 -4.88 6.18
N ASP A 54 2.21 -4.83 5.00
CA ASP A 54 3.67 -4.87 4.87
C ASP A 54 4.34 -3.63 5.49
N HIS A 55 3.69 -2.46 5.44
CA HIS A 55 4.21 -1.25 6.08
C HIS A 55 4.21 -1.38 7.61
N ALA A 56 3.13 -1.94 8.17
CA ALA A 56 2.96 -2.12 9.61
C ALA A 56 3.96 -3.09 10.25
N GLU A 57 4.75 -3.84 9.47
CA GLU A 57 5.77 -4.76 10.02
C GLU A 57 6.92 -4.05 10.75
N ASP A 58 7.21 -2.79 10.42
CA ASP A 58 8.28 -1.97 11.03
C ASP A 58 7.71 -0.85 11.92
N ASP A 59 6.38 -0.80 12.12
CA ASP A 59 5.73 0.18 12.97
C ASP A 59 6.09 -0.06 14.44
N GLU A 60 6.44 1.02 15.15
CA GLU A 60 6.69 1.01 16.59
C GLU A 60 5.43 1.36 17.38
N GLU A 61 5.42 1.11 18.69
CA GLU A 61 4.30 1.45 19.56
C GLU A 61 4.00 2.97 19.48
N GLY A 62 2.89 3.33 18.85
CA GLY A 62 2.48 4.73 18.64
C GLY A 62 2.25 5.11 17.18
N ASP A 63 2.66 4.27 16.23
CA ASP A 63 2.42 4.49 14.81
C ASP A 63 0.99 4.15 14.38
N ALA A 64 0.53 4.79 13.30
CA ALA A 64 -0.86 4.72 12.85
C ALA A 64 -1.29 3.31 12.43
N HIS A 65 -0.36 2.47 11.97
CA HIS A 65 -0.63 1.10 11.54
C HIS A 65 -0.05 0.05 12.48
N TYR A 66 0.49 0.47 13.66
CA TYR A 66 1.05 -0.43 14.65
C TYR A 66 0.07 -1.54 15.04
N ARG A 67 0.50 -2.78 14.87
CA ARG A 67 -0.23 -3.97 15.35
C ARG A 67 0.55 -4.61 16.50
N PRO A 68 0.00 -4.64 17.73
CA PRO A 68 0.66 -5.34 18.83
C PRO A 68 0.74 -6.85 18.53
N PRO A 69 1.82 -7.54 18.96
CA PRO A 69 1.93 -8.98 18.82
C PRO A 69 0.81 -9.70 19.58
N LEU A 70 0.29 -10.78 18.98
CA LEU A 70 -0.81 -11.61 19.51
C LEU A 70 -0.48 -12.32 20.82
#